data_AF-A0A969LLI5-F1
#
_entry.id   AF-A0A969LLI5-F1
#
_cell.length_a   1.000
_cell.length_b   1.000
_cell.length_c   1.000
_cell.angle_alpha   90.00
_cell.angle_beta   90.00
_cell.angle_gamma   90.00
#
_symmetry.space_group_name_H-M   'P 1'
#
loop_
_entity.id
_entity.type
_entity.pdbx_description
1 polymer ?
#
loop_
_entity_poly.entity_id
_entity_poly.type
_entity_poly.pdbx_seq_one_letter_code
_entity_poly.pdbx_strand_id
1 'polypeptide(L)' 'MNCKAKGTIISIANANPISTESYQQQQRKAWQGKCLAIIKSSHKAGKIVLKAKSKGLPSATITIETN' A
#
# COMPACT_ATOMS: atom_id res chain seq x y z
N MET A 1 3.46 2.34 4.81
CA MET A 1 3.63 2.25 3.34
C MET A 1 3.61 3.66 2.79
N ASN A 2 4.22 3.90 1.64
CA ASN A 2 4.10 5.17 0.94
C ASN A 2 4.06 4.96 -0.57
N CYS A 3 3.23 5.75 -1.25
CA CYS A 3 3.08 5.75 -2.70
C CYS A 3 3.56 7.11 -3.24
N LYS A 4 4.36 7.08 -4.30
CA LYS A 4 4.87 8.28 -4.98
C LYS A 4 4.41 8.29 -6.42
N ALA A 5 4.13 9.51 -6.91
CA ALA A 5 3.74 9.86 -8.28
C ALA A 5 2.43 9.21 -8.77
N LYS A 6 1.57 10.02 -9.40
CA LYS A 6 0.42 9.67 -10.27
C LYS A 6 -0.55 8.56 -9.79
N GLY A 7 -0.51 8.18 -8.51
CA GLY A 7 -1.37 7.18 -7.88
C GLY A 7 -1.51 7.41 -6.38
N THR A 8 -2.66 7.01 -5.84
CA THR A 8 -3.03 7.23 -4.44
C THR A 8 -3.37 5.91 -3.77
N ILE A 9 -2.84 5.67 -2.56
CA ILE A 9 -3.29 4.57 -1.71
C ILE A 9 -4.67 4.94 -1.18
N ILE A 10 -5.70 4.21 -1.61
CA ILE A 10 -7.08 4.47 -1.18
C ILE A 10 -7.50 3.58 -0.01
N SER A 11 -6.83 2.44 0.19
CA SER A 11 -7.13 1.53 1.29
C SER A 11 -5.98 0.56 1.59
N ILE A 12 -5.85 0.14 2.85
CA ILE A 12 -4.97 -0.95 3.31
C ILE A 12 -5.76 -1.94 4.18
N ALA A 13 -5.58 -3.24 3.93
CA ALA A 13 -6.27 -4.33 4.63
C ALA A 13 -5.33 -5.49 4.99
N ASN A 14 -5.73 -6.34 5.93
CA ASN A 14 -4.97 -7.53 6.34
C ASN A 14 -5.86 -8.76 6.58
N ALA A 15 -7.15 -8.70 6.25
CA ALA A 15 -8.15 -9.78 6.45
C ALA A 15 -8.35 -10.23 7.91
N ASN A 16 -7.84 -9.49 8.90
CA ASN A 16 -8.06 -9.79 10.31
C ASN A 16 -9.48 -9.36 10.74
N PRO A 17 -10.39 -10.28 11.11
CA PRO A 17 -11.80 -9.94 11.39
C PRO A 17 -12.00 -9.10 12.66
N ILE A 18 -11.03 -9.10 13.58
CA ILE A 18 -11.10 -8.33 14.83
C ILE A 18 -10.29 -7.03 14.77
N SER A 19 -9.68 -6.70 13.63
CA SER A 19 -8.88 -5.48 13.48
C SER A 19 -9.78 -4.25 13.38
N THR A 20 -9.58 -3.30 14.30
CA THR A 20 -10.23 -1.99 14.31
C THR A 20 -9.36 -0.89 13.67
N GLU A 21 -8.24 -1.28 13.01
CA GLU A 21 -7.35 -0.35 12.32
C GLU A 21 -8.08 0.31 11.13
N SER A 22 -7.84 1.61 10.93
CA SER A 22 -8.42 2.35 9.82
C SER A 22 -7.94 1.81 8.47
N TYR A 23 -8.87 1.61 7.55
CA TYR A 23 -8.57 1.25 6.17
C TYR A 23 -7.87 2.38 5.39
N GLN A 24 -8.07 3.65 5.79
CA GLN A 24 -7.56 4.82 5.05
C GLN A 24 -6.16 5.24 5.50
N GLN A 25 -5.68 4.74 6.64
CA GLN A 25 -4.31 4.98 7.05
C GLN A 25 -3.32 4.26 6.13
N GLN A 26 -2.16 4.89 5.90
CA GLN A 26 -1.11 4.31 5.05
C GLN A 26 -0.24 3.28 5.79
N GLN A 27 -0.74 2.74 6.91
CA GLN A 27 -0.08 1.71 7.70
C GLN A 27 -1.11 0.70 8.21
N ARG A 28 -0.72 -0.57 8.27
CA ARG A 28 -1.49 -1.62 8.91
C ARG A 28 -0.58 -2.77 9.30
N LYS A 29 -0.86 -3.43 10.42
CA LYS A 29 -0.15 -4.65 10.80
C LYS A 29 -0.46 -5.77 9.79
N ALA A 30 0.54 -6.57 9.45
CA ALA A 30 0.27 -7.80 8.71
C ALA A 30 -0.47 -8.80 9.61
N TRP A 31 -1.31 -9.64 9.01
CA TRP A 31 -1.97 -10.74 9.68
C TRP A 31 -1.70 -12.02 8.89
N GLN A 32 -1.31 -13.09 9.57
CA GLN A 32 -0.84 -14.33 8.93
C GLN A 32 0.23 -14.09 7.85
N GLY A 33 1.17 -13.17 8.15
CA GLY A 33 2.28 -12.80 7.25
C GLY A 33 1.89 -11.94 6.05
N LYS A 34 0.63 -11.49 5.93
CA LYS A 34 0.14 -10.77 4.74
C LYS A 34 -0.49 -9.42 5.10
N CYS A 35 -0.36 -8.48 4.16
CA CYS A 35 -1.00 -7.17 4.18
C CYS A 35 -1.24 -6.74 2.71
N LEU A 36 -2.35 -6.07 2.45
CA LEU A 36 -2.81 -5.66 1.13
C LEU A 36 -2.91 -4.14 1.06
N ALA A 37 -2.37 -3.54 0.00
CA ALA A 37 -2.57 -2.14 -0.33
C ALA A 37 -3.36 -2.02 -1.64
N ILE A 38 -4.37 -1.17 -1.65
CA ILE A 38 -5.19 -0.85 -2.82
C ILE A 38 -4.78 0.54 -3.33
N ILE A 39 -4.33 0.58 -4.57
CA ILE A 39 -3.85 1.80 -5.23
C ILE A 39 -4.83 2.16 -6.34
N LYS A 40 -5.24 3.43 -6.37
CA LYS A 40 -5.99 4.02 -7.47
C LYS A 40 -5.03 4.82 -8.35
N SER A 41 -5.01 4.55 -9.65
CA SER A 41 -4.31 5.39 -10.63
C SER A 41 -4.98 6.75 -10.79
N SER A 42 -4.21 7.74 -11.23
CA SER A 42 -4.76 9.01 -11.72
C SER A 42 -5.18 8.90 -13.20
N HIS A 43 -5.85 9.94 -13.71
CA HIS A 43 -6.17 10.05 -15.15
C HIS A 43 -4.94 10.37 -16.03
N LYS A 44 -3.75 10.48 -15.45
CA LYS A 44 -2.51 10.76 -16.19
C LYS A 44 -1.66 9.50 -16.23
N ALA A 45 -1.33 9.06 -17.44
CA ALA A 45 -0.38 7.99 -17.68
C ALA A 45 0.95 8.25 -16.97
N GLY A 46 1.61 7.18 -16.54
CA GLY A 46 2.95 7.19 -15.99
C GLY A 46 3.15 6.21 -14.85
N LYS A 47 4.24 6.44 -14.12
CA LYS A 47 4.80 5.51 -13.16
C LYS A 47 4.34 5.79 -11.73
N ILE A 48 3.87 4.76 -11.04
CA ILE A 48 3.54 4.76 -9.62
C ILE A 48 4.58 3.91 -8.88
N VAL A 49 5.18 4.47 -7.83
CA VAL A 49 6.16 3.76 -6.99
C VAL A 49 5.58 3.52 -5.60
N LEU A 50 5.31 2.25 -5.27
CA LEU A 50 4.86 1.83 -3.95
C LEU A 50 6.06 1.29 -3.16
N LYS A 51 6.29 1.82 -1.96
CA LYS A 51 7.29 1.32 -1.02
C LYS A 51 6.65 0.85 0.29
N ALA A 52 6.90 -0.40 0.64
CA ALA A 52 6.51 -1.02 1.90
C ALA A 52 7.72 -1.06 2.85
N LYS A 53 7.46 -0.73 4.12
CA LYS A 53 8.47 -0.69 5.19
C LYS A 53 7.91 -1.32 6.44
N SER A 54 8.76 -2.01 7.19
CA SER A 54 8.49 -2.50 8.54
C SER A 54 9.74 -2.32 9.40
N LYS A 55 9.57 -2.16 10.71
CA LYS A 55 10.70 -2.04 11.64
C LYS A 55 11.47 -3.36 11.68
N GLY A 56 12.79 -3.31 11.50
CA GLY A 56 13.66 -4.49 11.57
C GLY A 56 13.64 -5.38 10.34
N LEU A 57 12.93 -5.01 9.25
CA LEU A 57 12.92 -5.75 7.99
C LEU A 57 13.38 -4.86 6.83
N PRO A 58 14.03 -5.44 5.80
CA PRO A 58 14.32 -4.73 4.56
C PRO A 58 13.04 -4.14 3.94
N SER A 59 13.16 -2.96 3.33
CA SER A 59 12.05 -2.36 2.60
C SER A 59 11.88 -3.00 1.23
N ALA A 60 10.64 -3.18 0.80
CA ALA A 60 10.31 -3.62 -0.56
C ALA A 60 9.75 -2.46 -1.37
N THR A 61 10.06 -2.39 -2.67
CA THR A 61 9.54 -1.37 -3.58
C THR A 61 9.07 -2.03 -4.86
N ILE A 62 7.87 -1.66 -5.33
CA ILE A 62 7.35 -2.07 -6.63
C ILE A 62 7.03 -0.84 -7.46
N THR A 63 7.09 -1.02 -8.78
CA THR A 63 6.67 -0.04 -9.76
C THR A 63 5.42 -0.55 -10.48
N ILE A 64 4.44 0.32 -10.68
CA ILE A 64 3.25 0.07 -11.48
C ILE A 64 3.22 1.13 -12.59
N GLU A 65 3.14 0.68 -13.84
CA GLU A 65 2.99 1.56 -15.00
C GLU A 65 1.49 1.72 -15.31
N THR A 66 1.08 2.94 -15.67
CA THR A 66 -0.31 3.28 -16.04
C THR A 66 -0.30 3.93 -17.42
N ASN A 67 -1.20 3.49 -18.30
CA ASN A 67 -1.33 3.97 -19.68
C ASN A 67 -2.51 4.92 -19.82
#